data_AF-A0A4P0YG83-F1
#
_entry.id   AF-A0A4P0YG83-F1
#
_cell.length_a   1.000
_cell.length_b   1.000
_cell.length_c   1.000
_cell.angle_alpha   90.00
_cell.angle_beta   90.00
_cell.angle_gamma   90.00
#
_symmetry.space_group_name_H-M   'P 1'
#
loop_
_entity.id
_entity.type
_entity.pdbx_description
1 polymer ?
#
loop_
_entity_poly.entity_id
_entity_poly.type
_entity_poly.pdbx_seq_one_letter_code
_entity_poly.pdbx_strand_id
1 'polypeptide(L)'
;MRWPPSTSPGCPFSPLGGFTPLQAQELNEVAASLEATPMQVALAWLLQRAPNILLIPGTSSRTHLAENIAAAELVLPAEALRTLDNIATAARR
;
A
#
# COMPACT_ATOMS: atom_id res chain seq x y z
N MET A 1 11.73 -32.21 3.98
CA MET A 1 12.15 -30.92 3.36
C MET A 1 11.96 -29.82 4.40
N ARG A 2 13.04 -29.35 5.04
CA ARG A 2 13.02 -28.38 6.15
C ARG A 2 13.63 -27.08 5.64
N TRP A 3 12.87 -25.99 5.62
CA TRP A 3 13.36 -24.67 5.20
C TRP A 3 14.37 -24.13 6.25
N PRO A 4 15.49 -23.51 5.86
CA PRO A 4 16.43 -22.87 6.80
C PRO A 4 15.79 -21.63 7.47
N PRO A 5 16.30 -21.18 8.64
CA PRO A 5 15.82 -19.98 9.30
C PRO A 5 16.10 -18.76 8.41
N SER A 6 15.06 -18.28 7.73
CA SER A 6 15.15 -17.13 6.84
C SER A 6 15.02 -15.84 7.64
N THR A 7 15.99 -14.95 7.52
CA THR A 7 15.84 -13.51 7.82
C THR A 7 14.97 -12.83 6.76
N SER A 8 13.80 -13.41 6.43
CA SER A 8 12.92 -12.89 5.39
C SER A 8 12.31 -11.56 5.85
N PRO A 9 12.39 -10.48 5.05
CA PRO A 9 11.47 -9.37 5.21
C PRO A 9 10.06 -9.95 5.06
N GLY A 10 9.19 -9.69 6.04
CA GLY A 10 7.86 -10.30 6.11
C GLY A 10 7.09 -10.12 4.81
N CYS A 11 6.68 -11.23 4.20
CA CYS A 11 5.75 -11.22 3.08
C CYS A 11 4.39 -10.75 3.63
N PRO A 12 3.88 -9.56 3.26
CA PRO A 12 2.65 -9.07 3.83
C PRO A 12 1.49 -9.82 3.17
N PHE A 13 0.97 -10.81 3.88
CA PHE A 13 -0.30 -11.41 3.54
C PHE A 13 -1.38 -10.34 3.76
N SER A 14 -1.89 -9.78 2.65
CA SER A 14 -2.96 -8.77 2.58
C SER A 14 -2.67 -7.44 3.30
N PRO A 15 -1.87 -6.53 2.69
CA PRO A 15 -1.48 -5.28 3.35
C PRO A 15 -2.58 -4.22 3.46
N LEU A 16 -3.78 -4.47 2.92
CA LEU A 16 -4.85 -3.48 2.78
C LEU A 16 -6.07 -3.71 3.67
N GLY A 17 -6.15 -4.85 4.36
CA GLY A 17 -7.35 -5.29 5.09
C GLY A 17 -7.53 -4.71 6.50
N GLY A 18 -6.83 -3.64 6.88
CA GLY A 18 -6.67 -3.21 8.27
C GLY A 18 -7.02 -1.76 8.60
N PHE A 19 -7.66 -1.00 7.70
CA PHE A 19 -7.97 0.41 7.95
C PHE A 19 -9.27 0.59 8.75
N THR A 20 -9.24 1.48 9.75
CA THR A 20 -10.46 2.01 10.39
C THR A 20 -11.22 2.93 9.42
N PRO A 21 -12.52 3.22 9.64
CA PRO A 21 -13.28 4.13 8.77
C PRO A 21 -12.64 5.52 8.60
N LEU A 22 -12.05 6.07 9.66
CA LEU A 22 -11.31 7.34 9.61
C LEU A 22 -10.05 7.24 8.76
N GLN A 23 -9.28 6.14 8.91
CA GLN A 23 -8.08 5.91 8.10
C GLN A 23 -8.42 5.69 6.62
N ALA A 24 -9.54 5.03 6.34
CA ALA A 24 -10.05 4.88 4.98
C ALA A 24 -10.46 6.23 4.38
N GLN A 25 -11.04 7.13 5.17
CA GLN A 25 -11.38 8.48 4.72
C GLN A 25 -10.13 9.30 4.40
N GLU A 26 -9.13 9.32 5.29
CA GLU A 26 -7.87 10.05 5.03
C GLU A 26 -7.14 9.49 3.80
N LEU A 27 -7.12 8.17 3.60
CA LEU A 27 -6.59 7.55 2.38
C LEU A 27 -7.35 8.00 1.13
N ASN A 28 -8.69 8.08 1.19
CA ASN A 28 -9.51 8.55 0.08
C ASN A 28 -9.24 10.01 -0.27
N GLU A 29 -9.02 10.87 0.72
CA GLU A 29 -8.69 12.28 0.52
C GLU A 29 -7.34 12.45 -0.18
N VAL A 30 -6.33 11.68 0.25
CA VAL A 30 -5.02 11.65 -0.44
C VAL A 30 -5.19 11.16 -1.87
N ALA A 31 -5.94 10.08 -2.08
CA ALA A 31 -6.19 9.54 -3.42
C ALA A 31 -6.88 10.54 -4.35
N ALA A 32 -7.91 11.23 -3.85
CA ALA A 32 -8.59 12.29 -4.58
C ALA A 32 -7.65 13.44 -4.96
N SER A 33 -6.75 13.84 -4.06
CA SER A 33 -5.76 14.91 -4.33
C SER A 33 -4.73 14.54 -5.41
N LEU A 34 -4.53 13.25 -5.65
CA LEU A 34 -3.58 12.72 -6.62
C LEU A 34 -4.26 12.20 -7.90
N GLU A 35 -5.58 12.38 -8.03
CA GLU A 35 -6.39 11.84 -9.13
C GLU A 35 -6.19 10.32 -9.32
N ALA A 36 -5.93 9.61 -8.22
CA ALA A 36 -5.64 8.18 -8.18
C ALA A 36 -6.71 7.42 -7.39
N THR A 37 -6.76 6.10 -7.56
CA THR A 37 -7.63 5.26 -6.73
C THR A 37 -7.00 5.04 -5.35
N PRO A 38 -7.81 4.84 -4.29
CA PRO A 38 -7.29 4.50 -2.96
C PRO A 38 -6.38 3.26 -2.97
N MET A 39 -6.71 2.28 -3.83
CA MET A 39 -5.91 1.08 -4.07
C MET A 39 -4.53 1.42 -4.64
N GLN A 40 -4.48 2.29 -5.66
CA GLN A 40 -3.21 2.73 -6.25
C GLN A 40 -2.33 3.44 -5.23
N VAL A 41 -2.90 4.38 -4.46
CA VAL A 41 -2.14 5.12 -3.44
C VAL A 41 -1.61 4.19 -2.36
N ALA A 42 -2.42 3.25 -1.87
CA ALA A 42 -1.99 2.34 -0.81
C ALA A 42 -0.86 1.40 -1.28
N LEU A 43 -0.96 0.86 -2.50
CA LEU A 43 0.09 0.02 -3.08
C LEU A 43 1.37 0.83 -3.38
N ALA A 44 1.24 2.03 -3.96
CA ALA A 44 2.36 2.92 -4.24
C ALA A 44 3.12 3.31 -2.96
N TRP A 45 2.39 3.58 -1.87
CA TRP A 45 2.95 3.87 -0.56
C TRP A 45 3.75 2.68 -0.03
N LEU A 46 3.18 1.48 -0.07
CA LEU A 46 3.89 0.27 0.37
C LEU A 46 5.18 0.02 -0.42
N LEU A 47 5.17 0.23 -1.74
CA LEU A 47 6.36 0.08 -2.58
C LEU A 47 7.45 1.11 -2.25
N GLN A 48 7.08 2.34 -1.87
CA GLN A 48 8.02 3.42 -1.58
C GLN A 48 8.62 3.37 -0.16
N ARG A 49 8.02 2.60 0.76
CA ARG A 49 8.48 2.51 2.16
C ARG A 49 9.81 1.80 2.36
N ALA A 50 10.15 0.84 1.50
CA ALA A 50 11.42 0.15 1.58
C ALA A 50 11.83 -0.42 0.22
N PRO A 51 13.13 -0.34 -0.14
CA PRO A 51 13.62 -0.77 -1.44
C PRO A 51 13.51 -2.28 -1.70
N ASN A 52 13.18 -3.06 -0.67
CA ASN A 52 13.13 -4.53 -0.69
C ASN A 52 11.73 -5.09 -0.38
N ILE A 53 10.67 -4.30 -0.58
CA ILE A 53 9.28 -4.79 -0.51
C ILE A 53 8.87 -5.36 -1.87
N LEU A 54 8.38 -6.61 -1.85
CA LEU A 54 7.70 -7.24 -2.99
C LEU A 54 6.22 -7.36 -2.68
N LEU A 55 5.38 -6.62 -3.41
CA LEU A 55 3.93 -6.76 -3.32
C LEU A 55 3.45 -7.81 -4.33
N ILE A 56 2.56 -8.71 -3.87
CA ILE A 56 1.89 -9.71 -4.72
C ILE A 56 0.38 -9.52 -4.56
N PRO A 57 -0.20 -8.39 -5.02
CA PRO A 57 -1.61 -8.12 -4.86
C PRO A 57 -2.42 -9.07 -5.76
N GLY A 58 -3.27 -9.89 -5.16
CA GLY A 58 -4.17 -10.79 -5.88
C GLY A 58 -5.42 -10.07 -6.38
N THR A 59 -5.85 -10.36 -7.60
CA THR A 59 -7.14 -9.91 -8.14
C THR A 59 -7.64 -10.82 -9.25
N SER A 60 -8.96 -11.01 -9.34
CA SER A 60 -9.64 -11.65 -10.47
C SER A 60 -10.26 -10.64 -11.46
N SER A 61 -10.22 -9.35 -11.13
CA SER A 61 -10.75 -8.26 -11.95
C SER A 61 -9.66 -7.65 -12.83
N ARG A 62 -9.95 -7.50 -14.13
CA ARG A 62 -9.04 -6.82 -15.07
C ARG A 62 -8.84 -5.34 -14.72
N THR A 63 -9.89 -4.69 -14.21
CA THR A 63 -9.80 -3.28 -13.77
C THR A 63 -8.82 -3.13 -12.62
N HIS A 64 -8.96 -3.95 -11.58
CA HIS A 64 -8.03 -3.94 -10.45
C HIS A 64 -6.61 -4.37 -10.86
N LEU A 65 -6.47 -5.26 -11.86
CA LEU A 65 -5.16 -5.60 -12.39
C LEU A 65 -4.48 -4.36 -13.00
N ALA A 66 -5.22 -3.57 -13.78
CA ALA A 66 -4.69 -2.32 -14.33
C ALA A 66 -4.33 -1.31 -13.23
N GLU A 67 -5.15 -1.20 -12.19
CA GLU A 67 -4.85 -0.36 -11.02
C GLU A 67 -3.59 -0.81 -10.29
N ASN A 68 -3.42 -2.12 -10.05
CA ASN A 68 -2.24 -2.68 -9.39
C ASN A 68 -0.95 -2.37 -10.17
N ILE A 69 -1.00 -2.43 -11.50
CA ILE A 69 0.14 -2.10 -12.37
C ILE A 69 0.45 -0.61 -12.28
N ALA A 70 -0.56 0.25 -12.46
CA ALA A 70 -0.39 1.70 -12.41
C ALA A 70 0.11 2.20 -11.05
N ALA A 71 -0.20 1.49 -9.96
CA ALA A 71 0.31 1.81 -8.63
C ALA A 71 1.84 1.74 -8.53
N ALA A 72 2.50 0.88 -9.30
CA ALA A 72 3.96 0.74 -9.31
C ALA A 72 4.66 1.96 -9.94
N GLU A 73 3.95 2.72 -10.76
CA GLU A 73 4.47 3.91 -11.45
C GLU A 73 4.10 5.21 -10.73
N LEU A 74 3.18 5.15 -9.77
CA LEU A 74 2.73 6.32 -9.01
C LEU A 74 3.79 6.75 -7.99
N VAL A 75 4.48 7.85 -8.29
CA VAL A 75 5.39 8.51 -7.34
C VAL A 75 4.58 9.39 -6.40
N LEU A 76 4.69 9.13 -5.10
CA LEU A 76 3.92 9.89 -4.11
C LEU A 76 4.74 11.10 -3.68
N PRO A 77 4.16 12.32 -3.66
CA PRO A 77 4.85 13.48 -3.14
C PRO A 77 5.13 13.32 -1.65
N ALA A 78 6.18 13.98 -1.15
CA ALA A 78 6.62 13.88 0.24
C ALA A 78 5.51 14.16 1.26
N GLU A 79 4.59 15.08 0.94
CA GLU A 79 3.44 15.39 1.78
C GLU A 79 2.47 14.21 1.89
N ALA A 80 2.15 13.57 0.76
CA ALA A 80 1.27 12.39 0.74
C ALA A 80 1.92 11.22 1.51
N LEU A 81 3.22 10.99 1.33
CA LEU A 81 3.96 9.98 2.09
C LEU A 81 3.87 10.23 3.60
N ARG A 82 4.10 11.48 4.04
CA ARG A 82 4.00 11.86 5.45
C ARG A 82 2.60 11.60 6.03
N THR A 83 1.55 11.97 5.29
CA THR A 83 0.16 11.71 5.70
C THR A 83 -0.11 10.21 5.83
N LEU A 84 0.31 9.42 4.85
CA LEU A 84 0.11 7.97 4.83
C LEU A 84 0.91 7.24 5.94
N ASP A 85 2.11 7.72 6.27
CA ASP A 85 2.89 7.21 7.41
C ASP A 85 2.22 7.49 8.76
N ASN A 86 1.54 8.64 8.89
CA ASN A 86 0.76 8.96 10.09
C ASN A 86 -0.45 8.03 10.24
N ILE A 87 -1.18 7.77 9.15
CA ILE A 87 -2.30 6.81 9.11
C ILE A 87 -1.84 5.43 9.61
N ALA A 88 -0.70 4.95 9.08
CA ALA A 88 -0.16 3.63 9.43
C ALA A 88 0.36 3.54 10.87
N THR A 89 0.91 4.64 11.40
CA THR A 89 1.36 4.71 12.80
C THR A 89 0.17 4.72 13.76
N ALA A 90 -0.90 5.44 13.41
CA ALA A 90 -2.16 5.43 14.18
C ALA A 90 -2.80 4.03 14.21
N ALA A 91 -2.71 3.26 13.11
CA ALA A 91 -3.23 1.88 13.04
C ALA A 91 -2.50 0.88 13.95
N ARG A 92 -1.31 1.23 14.46
CA ARG A 92 -0.48 0.36 15.32
C ARG A 92 -0.74 0.56 16.81
N ARG A 93 -1.49 1.60 17.20
CA ARG A 93 -1.87 1.89 18.59
C ARG A 93 -3.23 1.29 18.91
#